data_AF-A0A662CNX5-F1
#
_entry.id   AF-A0A662CNX5-F1
#
_cell.length_a   1.000
_cell.length_b   1.000
_cell.length_c   1.000
_cell.angle_alpha   90.00
_cell.angle_beta   90.00
_cell.angle_gamma   90.00
#
_symmetry.space_group_name_H-M   'P 1'
#
loop_
_entity.id
_entity.type
_entity.pdbx_description
1 polymer ?
#
loop_
_entity_poly.entity_id
_entity_poly.type
_entity_poly.pdbx_seq_one_letter_code
_entity_poly.pdbx_strand_id
1 'polypeptide(L)'
;MINRIARAFVVVLVIIPSLAFSKVPSSIRPGAVQKSIEEAKPALPKAYREVPLKVPKKKRETKKLKKEIKVLVRGFRFEGNTVLSDEYLARFIQKHVGKRLSFSDLEKVCDEISEAYRKRGYFLARAFIPPQEVKGGVVVIKIIEGRLGKVEVKGEKHYKARFIKKHFTPASNGVINYHKLLKTLLLLNEYPDLRVHATLMRGERPGTTDILLKVKDKKPVHFYLDYNDYGSRYVSRHRVGSTLVCSNVLLQGDSFAFRGVVGTPVEQMQFVRFDYNFPINSHHTKLGFHYTYLTYKVGKEYQILDLRGRSKIFTADVVHPAIRTRTTGLDLTLAFDYKQVRDYLLGMVTSDDELRILRFQADFNHLDALKGRTFVTFVGSWGIPDILAGSKRRDPRASRLGAGGSFLKAGLEIQRIQQMPLETYLIFKLGGQLSWNNLPVSEQYSIGGEGSVRGFEASEYLGDSGYSASVEWQVPPPLILNWRCPFSKEKRLKDVIRLVGFFDYGRVFLRDPLPGEYKNVGIAGTGCGVRLRLPLGFDCKVDVGFPVGGVRPSKGSANGSKYRVYVQVVKKLF
;
A
#
# COMPACT_ATOMS: atom_id res chain seq x y z
N MET A 1 -21.97 56.95 6.35
CA MET A 1 -20.87 56.94 5.35
C MET A 1 -19.69 56.05 5.79
N ILE A 2 -19.28 56.11 7.06
CA ILE A 2 -18.15 55.34 7.64
C ILE A 2 -18.27 53.81 7.48
N ASN A 3 -19.48 53.24 7.61
CA ASN A 3 -19.70 51.78 7.42
C ASN A 3 -19.56 51.29 5.97
N ARG A 4 -19.71 52.16 4.96
CA ARG A 4 -19.47 51.81 3.55
C ARG A 4 -17.98 51.85 3.21
N ILE A 5 -17.23 52.77 3.80
CA ILE A 5 -15.77 52.89 3.64
C ILE A 5 -15.06 51.73 4.35
N ALA A 6 -15.52 51.33 5.54
CA ALA A 6 -14.97 50.17 6.26
C ALA A 6 -15.22 48.84 5.51
N ARG A 7 -16.40 48.65 4.92
CA ARG A 7 -16.67 47.49 4.05
C ARG A 7 -15.84 47.52 2.76
N ALA A 8 -15.65 48.70 2.16
CA ALA A 8 -14.77 48.86 1.00
C ALA A 8 -13.31 48.55 1.35
N PHE A 9 -12.81 48.97 2.51
CA PHE A 9 -11.44 48.68 2.97
C PHE A 9 -11.22 47.19 3.26
N VAL A 10 -12.17 46.51 3.90
CA VAL A 10 -12.11 45.05 4.14
C VAL A 10 -12.17 44.27 2.83
N VAL A 11 -12.97 44.73 1.86
CA VAL A 11 -13.04 44.14 0.52
C VAL A 11 -11.74 44.39 -0.26
N VAL A 12 -11.13 45.57 -0.15
CA VAL A 12 -9.85 45.90 -0.79
C VAL A 12 -8.68 45.12 -0.16
N LEU A 13 -8.67 44.89 1.15
CA LEU A 13 -7.66 44.07 1.84
C LEU A 13 -7.78 42.56 1.56
N VAL A 14 -8.93 42.06 1.10
CA VAL A 14 -9.13 40.66 0.69
C VAL A 14 -8.91 40.48 -0.83
N ILE A 15 -9.20 41.50 -1.64
CA ILE A 15 -9.03 41.46 -3.11
C ILE A 15 -7.56 41.66 -3.54
N ILE A 16 -6.79 42.52 -2.86
CA ILE A 16 -5.39 42.77 -3.25
C ILE A 16 -4.48 41.53 -3.05
N PRO A 17 -4.57 40.77 -1.94
CA PRO A 17 -3.78 39.54 -1.78
C PRO A 17 -4.19 38.47 -2.80
N SER A 18 -5.49 38.31 -3.07
CA SER A 18 -5.98 37.27 -4.00
C SER A 18 -5.56 37.53 -5.45
N LEU A 19 -5.41 38.79 -5.88
CA LEU A 19 -4.80 39.16 -7.17
C LEU A 19 -3.27 39.02 -7.18
N ALA A 20 -2.58 39.20 -6.05
CA ALA A 20 -1.14 39.00 -5.96
C ALA A 20 -0.76 37.51 -6.07
N PHE A 21 -1.58 36.59 -5.54
CA PHE A 21 -1.34 35.14 -5.58
C PHE A 21 -1.64 34.47 -6.94
N SER A 22 -2.32 35.14 -7.87
CA SER A 22 -2.55 34.61 -9.22
C SER A 22 -1.29 34.62 -10.10
N LYS A 23 -0.27 35.43 -9.74
CA LYS A 23 1.02 35.51 -10.43
C LYS A 23 2.15 34.69 -9.78
N VAL A 24 1.88 34.05 -8.64
CA VAL A 24 2.88 33.29 -7.88
C VAL A 24 2.85 31.81 -8.31
N PRO A 25 4.00 31.13 -8.52
CA PRO A 25 4.05 29.72 -8.92
C PRO A 25 3.29 28.80 -7.96
N SER A 26 2.58 27.80 -8.50
CA SER A 26 1.80 26.86 -7.67
C SER A 26 2.67 26.03 -6.71
N SER A 27 3.93 25.77 -7.10
CA SER A 27 4.91 24.97 -6.36
C SER A 27 5.32 25.54 -5.00
N ILE A 28 4.98 26.79 -4.71
CA ILE A 28 5.35 27.47 -3.46
C ILE A 28 4.19 27.62 -2.47
N ARG A 29 2.99 27.14 -2.85
CA ARG A 29 1.83 27.07 -1.96
C ARG A 29 1.97 25.87 -1.00
N PRO A 30 1.51 25.92 0.27
CA PRO A 30 1.88 24.90 1.27
C PRO A 30 1.43 23.50 0.91
N GLY A 31 0.23 23.42 0.34
CA GLY A 31 -0.35 22.19 -0.16
C GLY A 31 0.51 21.49 -1.20
N ALA A 32 1.18 22.26 -2.05
CA ALA A 32 2.11 21.76 -3.06
C ALA A 32 3.44 21.33 -2.43
N VAL A 33 3.99 22.13 -1.51
CA VAL A 33 5.24 21.79 -0.81
C VAL A 33 5.09 20.48 -0.04
N GLN A 34 3.99 20.30 0.70
CA GLN A 34 3.70 19.06 1.42
C GLN A 34 3.67 17.85 0.48
N LYS A 35 2.87 17.91 -0.60
CA LYS A 35 2.76 16.81 -1.57
C LYS A 35 4.10 16.45 -2.17
N SER A 36 4.92 17.44 -2.52
CA SER A 36 6.26 17.19 -3.08
C SER A 36 7.18 16.40 -2.13
N ILE A 37 6.96 16.43 -0.81
CA ILE A 37 7.77 15.70 0.17
C ILE A 37 7.25 14.27 0.36
N GLU A 38 5.93 14.11 0.26
CA GLU A 38 5.24 12.82 0.32
C GLU A 38 5.51 12.00 -0.95
N GLU A 39 5.41 12.62 -2.13
CA GLU A 39 5.74 12.03 -3.43
C GLU A 39 7.23 11.64 -3.52
N ALA A 40 8.13 12.44 -2.92
CA ALA A 40 9.57 12.17 -2.91
C ALA A 40 9.99 11.07 -1.91
N LYS A 41 9.06 10.44 -1.18
CA LYS A 41 9.40 9.39 -0.20
C LYS A 41 10.01 8.17 -0.93
N PRO A 42 11.18 7.68 -0.51
CA PRO A 42 11.76 6.47 -1.07
C PRO A 42 10.79 5.28 -0.98
N ALA A 43 10.61 4.57 -2.09
CA ALA A 43 9.88 3.30 -2.09
C ALA A 43 10.72 2.25 -1.37
N LEU A 44 10.44 1.98 -0.10
CA LEU A 44 11.10 0.90 0.63
C LEU A 44 10.78 -0.45 -0.04
N PRO A 45 11.79 -1.31 -0.30
CA PRO A 45 11.56 -2.61 -0.92
C PRO A 45 10.67 -3.48 -0.03
N LYS A 46 9.42 -3.69 -0.43
CA LYS A 46 8.58 -4.75 0.17
C LYS A 46 9.14 -6.10 -0.30
N ALA A 47 9.94 -6.75 0.55
CA ALA A 47 10.50 -8.07 0.24
C ALA A 47 9.38 -9.06 -0.13
N TYR A 48 9.45 -9.64 -1.32
CA TYR A 48 8.56 -10.74 -1.71
C TYR A 48 8.97 -11.99 -0.93
N ARG A 49 8.01 -12.63 -0.28
CA ARG A 49 8.30 -13.67 0.74
C ARG A 49 7.97 -15.06 0.23
N GLU A 50 8.87 -15.99 0.50
CA GLU A 50 8.71 -17.41 0.21
C GLU A 50 7.45 -17.99 0.87
N VAL A 51 6.98 -19.12 0.34
CA VAL A 51 5.83 -19.85 0.86
C VAL A 51 6.13 -20.40 2.26
N PRO A 52 5.41 -19.98 3.31
CA PRO A 52 5.77 -20.31 4.70
C PRO A 52 5.22 -21.67 5.19
N LEU A 53 4.76 -22.55 4.29
CA LEU A 53 4.11 -23.82 4.65
C LEU A 53 4.72 -25.00 3.90
N LYS A 54 5.16 -26.02 4.66
CA LYS A 54 5.55 -27.32 4.11
C LYS A 54 4.47 -28.35 4.44
N VAL A 55 3.82 -28.89 3.41
CA VAL A 55 2.83 -29.97 3.55
C VAL A 55 3.50 -31.31 3.20
N PRO A 56 3.41 -32.34 4.07
CA PRO A 56 3.89 -33.68 3.73
C PRO A 56 3.08 -34.25 2.55
N LYS A 57 3.75 -34.66 1.47
CA LYS A 57 3.12 -35.46 0.41
C LYS A 57 3.20 -36.93 0.80
N LYS A 58 2.06 -37.58 1.09
CA LYS A 58 2.02 -39.04 1.27
C LYS A 58 1.41 -39.69 0.04
N LYS A 59 2.17 -40.56 -0.66
CA LYS A 59 1.61 -41.48 -1.66
C LYS A 59 0.82 -42.57 -0.93
N ARG A 60 -0.36 -42.88 -1.41
CA ARG A 60 -1.23 -43.93 -0.87
C ARG A 60 -0.95 -45.21 -1.65
N GLU A 61 -0.53 -46.27 -0.97
CA GLU A 61 -0.45 -47.61 -1.55
C GLU A 61 -1.85 -48.24 -1.50
N THR A 62 -2.42 -48.54 -2.66
CA THR A 62 -3.67 -49.29 -2.77
C THR A 62 -3.36 -50.79 -2.83
N LYS A 63 -3.70 -51.53 -1.77
CA LYS A 63 -3.70 -53.00 -1.82
C LYS A 63 -4.93 -53.47 -2.61
N LYS A 64 -4.73 -54.06 -3.80
CA LYS A 64 -5.82 -54.71 -4.56
C LYS A 64 -6.22 -56.03 -3.89
N LEU A 65 -7.50 -56.16 -3.51
CA LEU A 65 -8.09 -57.41 -3.04
C LEU A 65 -8.48 -58.31 -4.24
N LYS A 66 -8.21 -59.61 -4.16
CA LYS A 66 -8.36 -60.57 -5.28
C LYS A 66 -9.80 -61.06 -5.54
N LYS A 67 -10.80 -60.71 -4.71
CA LYS A 67 -12.25 -60.93 -4.96
C LYS A 67 -13.05 -59.76 -4.37
N GLU A 68 -13.85 -59.08 -5.20
CA GLU A 68 -14.65 -57.92 -4.79
C GLU A 68 -16.11 -58.32 -4.53
N ILE A 69 -16.46 -58.51 -3.26
CA ILE A 69 -17.87 -58.63 -2.83
C ILE A 69 -18.56 -57.29 -3.11
N LYS A 70 -19.74 -57.33 -3.74
CA LYS A 70 -20.53 -56.13 -4.08
C LYS A 70 -21.80 -56.05 -3.22
N VAL A 71 -22.09 -54.87 -2.69
CA VAL A 71 -23.26 -54.61 -1.85
C VAL A 71 -24.18 -53.60 -2.55
N LEU A 72 -25.50 -53.85 -2.53
CA LEU A 72 -26.48 -52.87 -3.02
C LEU A 72 -26.61 -51.73 -2.02
N VAL A 73 -26.21 -50.53 -2.41
CA VAL A 73 -26.25 -49.35 -1.55
C VAL A 73 -27.56 -48.60 -1.75
N ARG A 74 -28.41 -48.56 -0.71
CA ARG A 74 -29.66 -47.80 -0.66
C ARG A 74 -29.50 -46.42 -0.03
N GLY A 75 -28.43 -46.19 0.73
CA GLY A 75 -28.15 -44.90 1.33
C GLY A 75 -26.80 -44.85 2.03
N PHE A 76 -26.40 -43.65 2.42
CA PHE A 76 -25.18 -43.39 3.19
C PHE A 76 -25.53 -42.68 4.49
N ARG A 77 -24.83 -43.03 5.57
CA ARG A 77 -24.85 -42.30 6.85
C ARG A 77 -23.46 -41.74 7.10
N PHE A 78 -23.38 -40.45 7.43
CA PHE A 78 -22.10 -39.80 7.72
C PHE A 78 -21.91 -39.63 9.22
N GLU A 79 -20.68 -39.80 9.67
CA GLU A 79 -20.28 -39.58 11.06
C GLU A 79 -19.00 -38.72 11.10
N GLY A 80 -18.98 -37.70 11.98
CA GLY A 80 -17.81 -36.84 12.19
C GLY A 80 -17.71 -35.63 11.26
N ASN A 81 -18.74 -35.38 10.43
CA ASN A 81 -18.86 -34.19 9.59
C ASN A 81 -19.50 -33.03 10.37
N THR A 82 -18.68 -32.15 10.94
CA THR A 82 -19.15 -30.93 11.63
C THR A 82 -19.13 -29.69 10.74
N VAL A 83 -18.37 -29.74 9.64
CA VAL A 83 -18.16 -28.62 8.71
C VAL A 83 -19.05 -28.71 7.48
N LEU A 84 -19.31 -29.91 6.98
CA LEU A 84 -20.19 -30.16 5.84
C LEU A 84 -21.44 -30.90 6.30
N SER A 85 -22.62 -30.37 5.97
CA SER A 85 -23.88 -31.01 6.35
C SER A 85 -24.12 -32.32 5.59
N ASP A 86 -24.95 -33.18 6.18
CA ASP A 86 -25.34 -34.46 5.58
C ASP A 86 -25.99 -34.26 4.21
N GLU A 87 -26.84 -33.24 4.05
CA GLU A 87 -27.53 -32.94 2.79
C GLU A 87 -26.56 -32.51 1.70
N TYR A 88 -25.45 -31.86 2.06
CA TYR A 88 -24.41 -31.49 1.11
C TYR A 88 -23.64 -32.72 0.64
N LEU A 89 -23.23 -33.58 1.59
CA LEU A 89 -22.49 -34.80 1.28
C LEU A 89 -23.35 -35.80 0.49
N ALA A 90 -24.61 -35.98 0.87
CA ALA A 90 -25.56 -36.84 0.18
C ALA A 90 -25.77 -36.42 -1.28
N ARG A 91 -25.95 -35.11 -1.54
CA ARG A 91 -26.02 -34.58 -2.91
C ARG A 91 -24.73 -34.82 -3.70
N PHE A 92 -23.58 -34.70 -3.05
CA PHE A 92 -22.28 -34.88 -3.72
C PHE A 92 -22.07 -36.31 -4.23
N ILE A 93 -22.58 -37.31 -3.50
CA ILE A 93 -22.41 -38.74 -3.82
C ILE A 93 -23.68 -39.41 -4.33
N GLN A 94 -24.74 -38.65 -4.62
CA GLN A 94 -26.07 -39.17 -4.99
C GLN A 94 -26.02 -40.17 -6.15
N LYS A 95 -25.11 -39.95 -7.11
CA LYS A 95 -24.87 -40.83 -8.27
C LYS A 95 -24.48 -42.27 -7.91
N HIS A 96 -24.14 -42.55 -6.65
CA HIS A 96 -23.73 -43.87 -6.15
C HIS A 96 -24.85 -44.62 -5.44
N VAL A 97 -25.95 -43.94 -5.09
CA VAL A 97 -27.13 -44.56 -4.47
C VAL A 97 -27.87 -45.40 -5.51
N GLY A 98 -28.38 -46.57 -5.10
CA GLY A 98 -29.07 -47.54 -5.96
C GLY A 98 -28.13 -48.48 -6.74
N LYS A 99 -26.81 -48.35 -6.59
CA LYS A 99 -25.82 -49.18 -7.29
C LYS A 99 -25.28 -50.32 -6.42
N ARG A 100 -24.83 -51.40 -7.07
CA ARG A 100 -24.03 -52.46 -6.42
C ARG A 100 -22.56 -52.06 -6.43
N LEU A 101 -22.02 -51.68 -5.28
CA LEU A 101 -20.66 -51.16 -5.13
C LEU A 101 -19.76 -52.21 -4.46
N SER A 102 -18.54 -52.37 -4.97
CA SER A 102 -17.50 -53.13 -4.27
C SER A 102 -16.83 -52.28 -3.18
N PHE A 103 -15.99 -52.91 -2.36
CA PHE A 103 -15.15 -52.16 -1.40
C PHE A 103 -14.30 -51.09 -2.09
N SER A 104 -13.70 -51.41 -3.23
CA SER A 104 -12.92 -50.46 -4.05
C SER A 104 -13.77 -49.30 -4.56
N ASP A 105 -15.02 -49.55 -4.95
CA ASP A 105 -15.94 -48.48 -5.35
C ASP A 105 -16.33 -47.59 -4.16
N LEU A 106 -16.59 -48.16 -2.99
CA LEU A 106 -16.86 -47.39 -1.78
C LEU A 106 -15.63 -46.57 -1.32
N GLU A 107 -14.40 -47.06 -1.54
CA GLU A 107 -13.19 -46.27 -1.33
C GLU A 107 -13.15 -45.05 -2.26
N LYS A 108 -13.56 -45.18 -3.52
CA LYS A 108 -13.71 -44.03 -4.44
C LYS A 108 -14.76 -43.04 -3.93
N VAL A 109 -15.88 -43.50 -3.38
CA VAL A 109 -16.88 -42.62 -2.73
C VAL A 109 -16.25 -41.85 -1.57
N CYS A 110 -15.45 -42.50 -0.73
CA CYS A 110 -14.72 -41.82 0.34
C CYS A 110 -13.69 -40.80 -0.20
N ASP A 111 -13.02 -41.11 -1.30
CA ASP A 111 -12.09 -40.17 -1.94
C ASP A 111 -12.84 -38.96 -2.54
N GLU A 112 -14.02 -39.16 -3.12
CA GLU A 112 -14.91 -38.09 -3.58
C GLU A 112 -15.35 -37.19 -2.41
N ILE A 113 -15.77 -37.75 -1.27
CA ILE A 113 -16.10 -36.98 -0.07
C ILE A 113 -14.88 -36.19 0.42
N SER A 114 -13.71 -36.85 0.51
CA SER A 114 -12.47 -36.21 0.93
C SER A 114 -12.06 -35.05 0.00
N GLU A 115 -12.32 -35.19 -1.31
CA GLU A 115 -12.13 -34.12 -2.29
C GLU A 115 -13.12 -32.97 -2.10
N ALA A 116 -14.39 -33.25 -1.74
CA ALA A 116 -15.36 -32.21 -1.42
C ALA A 116 -14.89 -31.33 -0.24
N TYR A 117 -14.32 -31.93 0.81
CA TYR A 117 -13.67 -31.20 1.90
C TYR A 117 -12.45 -30.40 1.40
N ARG A 118 -11.58 -31.01 0.61
CA ARG A 118 -10.34 -30.39 0.09
C ARG A 118 -10.63 -29.16 -0.75
N LYS A 119 -11.65 -29.21 -1.63
CA LYS A 119 -12.12 -28.07 -2.44
C LYS A 119 -12.57 -26.88 -1.60
N ARG A 120 -13.04 -27.12 -0.37
CA ARG A 120 -13.42 -26.08 0.61
C ARG A 120 -12.29 -25.67 1.56
N GLY A 121 -11.07 -26.17 1.32
CA GLY A 121 -9.87 -25.84 2.09
C GLY A 121 -9.60 -26.75 3.29
N TYR A 122 -10.42 -27.77 3.54
CA TYR A 122 -10.23 -28.73 4.64
C TYR A 122 -9.34 -29.89 4.18
N PHE A 123 -8.10 -29.57 3.83
CA PHE A 123 -7.14 -30.47 3.18
C PHE A 123 -6.66 -31.65 4.04
N LEU A 124 -6.86 -31.58 5.36
CA LEU A 124 -6.55 -32.67 6.31
C LEU A 124 -7.74 -33.60 6.52
N ALA A 125 -8.91 -33.29 5.96
CA ALA A 125 -10.09 -34.11 6.12
C ALA A 125 -9.96 -35.42 5.32
N ARG A 126 -10.42 -36.52 5.91
CA ARG A 126 -10.41 -37.83 5.26
C ARG A 126 -11.66 -38.62 5.63
N ALA A 127 -12.37 -39.08 4.61
CA ALA A 127 -13.43 -40.06 4.74
C ALA A 127 -12.86 -41.47 4.61
N PHE A 128 -13.41 -42.41 5.36
CA PHE A 128 -13.09 -43.82 5.25
C PHE A 128 -14.27 -44.68 5.72
N ILE A 129 -14.23 -45.95 5.35
CA ILE A 129 -15.23 -46.94 5.70
C ILE A 129 -14.72 -47.67 6.95
N PRO A 130 -15.37 -47.54 8.12
CA PRO A 130 -15.03 -48.36 9.28
C PRO A 130 -15.48 -49.81 9.05
N PRO A 131 -14.89 -50.78 9.78
CA PRO A 131 -15.44 -52.13 9.90
C PRO A 131 -16.90 -52.07 10.35
N GLN A 132 -17.81 -52.65 9.57
CA GLN A 132 -19.26 -52.62 9.80
C GLN A 132 -19.97 -53.76 9.06
N GLU A 133 -21.16 -54.14 9.53
CA GLU A 133 -22.11 -54.94 8.77
C GLU A 133 -23.06 -54.01 8.01
N VAL A 134 -23.21 -54.18 6.70
CA VAL A 134 -24.13 -53.37 5.90
C VAL A 134 -25.56 -53.92 6.03
N LYS A 135 -26.33 -53.38 6.97
CA LYS A 135 -27.75 -53.73 7.18
C LYS A 135 -28.64 -52.81 6.35
N GLY A 136 -29.63 -53.39 5.67
CA GLY A 136 -30.62 -52.62 4.88
C GLY A 136 -30.04 -51.82 3.70
N GLY A 137 -28.80 -52.09 3.28
CA GLY A 137 -28.12 -51.34 2.22
C GLY A 137 -27.63 -49.95 2.62
N VAL A 138 -27.59 -49.61 3.92
CA VAL A 138 -27.07 -48.32 4.39
C VAL A 138 -25.59 -48.45 4.79
N VAL A 139 -24.72 -47.68 4.15
CA VAL A 139 -23.27 -47.70 4.41
C VAL A 139 -22.89 -46.51 5.30
N VAL A 140 -22.23 -46.77 6.42
CA VAL A 140 -21.67 -45.73 7.30
C VAL A 140 -20.30 -45.28 6.78
N ILE A 141 -20.13 -43.97 6.62
CA ILE A 141 -18.86 -43.34 6.25
C ILE A 141 -18.40 -42.45 7.40
N LYS A 142 -17.24 -42.77 7.98
CA LYS A 142 -16.61 -41.94 9.01
C LYS A 142 -15.71 -40.90 8.38
N ILE A 143 -15.80 -39.68 8.88
CA ILE A 143 -15.04 -38.53 8.41
C ILE A 143 -14.21 -37.98 9.57
N ILE A 144 -12.91 -37.85 9.33
CA ILE A 144 -11.98 -37.20 10.26
C ILE A 144 -11.67 -35.83 9.69
N GLU A 145 -12.25 -34.79 10.28
CA GLU A 145 -11.97 -33.38 9.95
C GLU A 145 -10.74 -32.93 10.74
N GLY A 146 -9.53 -32.97 10.16
CA GLY A 146 -8.27 -32.69 10.86
C GLY A 146 -8.32 -31.48 11.81
N ARG A 147 -8.47 -31.76 13.11
CA ARG A 147 -8.65 -30.74 14.16
C ARG A 147 -7.31 -30.18 14.61
N LEU A 148 -7.31 -28.92 15.02
CA LEU A 148 -6.15 -28.28 15.60
C LEU A 148 -5.85 -28.90 16.98
N GLY A 149 -4.66 -29.46 17.13
CA GLY A 149 -4.11 -29.89 18.40
C GLY A 149 -3.30 -28.77 19.06
N LYS A 150 -2.06 -29.06 19.45
CA LYS A 150 -1.14 -28.10 20.07
C LYS A 150 -0.49 -27.18 19.04
N VAL A 151 -0.29 -25.92 19.41
CA VAL A 151 0.54 -24.98 18.66
C VAL A 151 1.80 -24.69 19.46
N GLU A 152 2.94 -25.08 18.91
CA GLU A 152 4.26 -24.80 19.48
C GLU A 152 4.96 -23.70 18.69
N VAL A 153 5.72 -22.87 19.39
CA VAL A 153 6.56 -21.83 18.78
C VAL A 153 7.99 -22.13 19.22
N LYS A 154 8.93 -22.13 18.27
CA LYS A 154 10.36 -22.35 18.55
C LYS A 154 11.23 -21.40 17.72
N GLY A 155 12.28 -20.86 18.33
CA GLY A 155 13.31 -20.06 17.67
C GLY A 155 13.10 -18.55 17.74
N GLU A 156 12.06 -18.11 18.45
CA GLU A 156 11.79 -16.71 18.72
C GLU A 156 12.82 -16.11 19.69
N LYS A 157 13.23 -14.87 19.45
CA LYS A 157 14.16 -14.15 20.34
C LYS A 157 13.62 -12.78 20.74
N HIS A 158 12.99 -12.08 19.81
CA HIS A 158 12.47 -10.72 20.00
C HIS A 158 10.94 -10.70 20.09
N TYR A 159 10.26 -11.53 19.29
CA TYR A 159 8.81 -11.68 19.36
C TYR A 159 8.42 -12.74 20.39
N LYS A 160 7.47 -12.43 21.27
CA LYS A 160 7.01 -13.37 22.29
C LYS A 160 6.17 -14.48 21.66
N ALA A 161 6.42 -15.74 22.05
CA ALA A 161 5.61 -16.89 21.61
C ALA A 161 4.10 -16.68 21.81
N ARG A 162 3.69 -16.07 22.93
CA ARG A 162 2.27 -15.75 23.22
C ARG A 162 1.65 -14.84 22.16
N PHE A 163 2.40 -13.84 21.67
CA PHE A 163 1.94 -12.94 20.62
C PHE A 163 1.74 -13.70 19.30
N ILE A 164 2.72 -14.51 18.92
CA ILE A 164 2.67 -15.32 17.69
C ILE A 164 1.49 -16.29 17.73
N LYS A 165 1.30 -17.01 18.84
CA LYS A 165 0.15 -17.93 19.01
C LYS A 165 -1.19 -17.20 18.96
N LYS A 166 -1.33 -16.05 19.64
CA LYS A 166 -2.58 -15.26 19.64
C LYS A 166 -2.97 -14.80 18.24
N HIS A 167 -2.00 -14.50 17.39
CA HIS A 167 -2.22 -14.04 16.02
C HIS A 167 -2.22 -15.16 14.98
N PHE A 168 -1.97 -16.41 15.39
CA PHE A 168 -2.02 -17.60 14.56
C PHE A 168 -3.38 -18.30 14.69
N THR A 169 -4.31 -17.98 13.79
CA THR A 169 -5.71 -18.46 13.82
C THR A 169 -6.04 -19.38 12.61
N PRO A 170 -5.44 -20.59 12.54
CA PRO A 170 -5.50 -21.44 11.33
C PRO A 170 -6.82 -22.20 11.15
N ALA A 171 -7.74 -22.13 12.11
CA ALA A 171 -8.90 -23.00 12.21
C ALA A 171 -10.23 -22.23 12.29
N SER A 172 -11.32 -22.89 11.89
CA SER A 172 -12.71 -22.50 12.17
C SER A 172 -13.32 -23.55 13.08
N ASN A 173 -13.86 -23.17 14.24
CA ASN A 173 -14.51 -24.11 15.17
C ASN A 173 -13.60 -25.33 15.51
N GLY A 174 -12.28 -25.11 15.59
CA GLY A 174 -11.29 -26.15 15.87
C GLY A 174 -10.84 -26.99 14.67
N VAL A 175 -11.47 -26.89 13.50
CA VAL A 175 -11.04 -27.62 12.28
C VAL A 175 -10.09 -26.76 11.45
N ILE A 176 -8.93 -27.31 11.10
CA ILE A 176 -7.90 -26.59 10.33
C ILE A 176 -8.38 -26.34 8.90
N ASN A 177 -8.27 -25.10 8.45
CA ASN A 177 -8.57 -24.71 7.07
C ASN A 177 -7.31 -24.12 6.40
N TYR A 178 -7.00 -24.60 5.20
CA TYR A 178 -5.83 -24.19 4.43
C TYR A 178 -5.76 -22.67 4.21
N HIS A 179 -6.89 -22.03 3.85
CA HIS A 179 -6.93 -20.61 3.55
C HIS A 179 -6.70 -19.77 4.81
N LYS A 180 -7.31 -20.15 5.94
CA LYS A 180 -7.07 -19.49 7.23
C LYS A 180 -5.63 -19.65 7.68
N LEU A 181 -5.10 -20.88 7.64
CA LEU A 181 -3.72 -21.19 8.00
C LEU A 181 -2.73 -20.38 7.14
N LEU A 182 -2.94 -20.34 5.82
CA LEU A 182 -2.06 -19.58 4.93
C LEU A 182 -2.19 -18.07 5.16
N LYS A 183 -3.42 -17.55 5.29
CA LYS A 183 -3.69 -16.12 5.56
C LYS A 183 -2.97 -15.68 6.84
N THR A 184 -3.13 -16.42 7.93
CA THR A 184 -2.52 -16.06 9.22
C THR A 184 -0.98 -16.13 9.18
N LEU A 185 -0.40 -17.09 8.45
CA LEU A 185 1.05 -17.14 8.24
C LEU A 185 1.55 -15.95 7.41
N LEU A 186 0.85 -15.59 6.34
CA LEU A 186 1.22 -14.44 5.52
C LEU A 186 1.20 -13.16 6.35
N LEU A 187 0.15 -12.95 7.14
CA LEU A 187 0.01 -11.79 8.03
C LEU A 187 1.05 -11.77 9.16
N LEU A 188 1.35 -12.90 9.80
CA LEU A 188 2.45 -12.98 10.77
C LEU A 188 3.80 -12.60 10.15
N ASN A 189 4.04 -13.02 8.90
CA ASN A 189 5.26 -12.67 8.21
C ASN A 189 5.30 -11.19 7.79
N GLU A 190 4.18 -10.45 7.84
CA GLU A 190 4.12 -8.99 7.60
C GLU A 190 4.67 -8.14 8.73
N TYR A 191 4.78 -8.67 9.94
CA TYR A 191 5.50 -7.96 10.99
C TYR A 191 6.99 -7.79 10.63
N PRO A 192 7.56 -6.60 10.86
CA PRO A 192 8.96 -6.31 10.55
C PRO A 192 9.91 -7.32 11.19
N ASP A 193 10.87 -7.80 10.39
CA ASP A 193 11.90 -8.76 10.80
C ASP A 193 11.41 -10.06 11.43
N LEU A 194 10.12 -10.38 11.34
CA LEU A 194 9.56 -11.65 11.77
C LEU A 194 9.45 -12.60 10.57
N ARG A 195 9.98 -13.82 10.74
CA ARG A 195 9.77 -14.92 9.80
C ARG A 195 9.22 -16.13 10.52
N VAL A 196 8.03 -16.57 10.12
CA VAL A 196 7.34 -17.73 10.71
C VAL A 196 7.06 -18.77 9.64
N HIS A 197 7.51 -20.00 9.88
CA HIS A 197 7.20 -21.17 9.05
C HIS A 197 6.39 -22.18 9.83
N ALA A 198 5.31 -22.70 9.27
CA ALA A 198 4.54 -23.77 9.89
C ALA A 198 4.95 -25.15 9.37
N THR A 199 5.09 -26.08 10.31
CA THR A 199 5.22 -27.52 10.05
C THR A 199 4.05 -28.24 10.72
N LEU A 200 3.32 -29.04 9.93
CA LEU A 200 2.21 -29.86 10.43
C LEU A 200 2.76 -31.19 10.96
N MET A 201 2.34 -31.57 12.16
CA MET A 201 2.77 -32.78 12.85
C MET A 201 1.54 -33.60 13.28
N ARG A 202 1.72 -34.91 13.46
CA ARG A 202 0.67 -35.76 14.03
C ARG A 202 0.38 -35.28 15.46
N GLY A 203 -0.88 -35.02 15.78
CA GLY A 203 -1.29 -34.65 17.14
C GLY A 203 -1.43 -35.84 18.06
N GLU A 204 -1.52 -35.57 19.36
CA GLU A 204 -1.61 -36.59 20.41
C GLU A 204 -2.88 -37.44 20.30
N ARG A 205 -4.02 -36.84 19.95
CA ARG A 205 -5.31 -37.53 19.80
C ARG A 205 -5.57 -37.90 18.33
N PRO A 206 -6.19 -39.05 18.04
CA PRO A 206 -6.65 -39.37 16.69
C PRO A 206 -7.48 -38.23 16.08
N GLY A 207 -7.19 -37.90 14.82
CA GLY A 207 -7.86 -36.81 14.11
C GLY A 207 -7.37 -35.40 14.44
N THR A 208 -6.38 -35.24 15.33
CA THR A 208 -5.73 -33.95 15.61
C THR A 208 -4.40 -33.77 14.88
N THR A 209 -4.05 -32.52 14.59
CA THR A 209 -2.79 -32.11 13.96
C THR A 209 -2.18 -30.99 14.78
N ASP A 210 -0.97 -31.24 15.27
CA ASP A 210 -0.19 -30.24 15.97
C ASP A 210 0.57 -29.37 14.96
N ILE A 211 0.81 -28.11 15.30
CA ILE A 211 1.50 -27.16 14.43
C ILE A 211 2.72 -26.60 15.14
N LEU A 212 3.90 -26.88 14.58
CA LEU A 212 5.15 -26.26 14.99
C LEU A 212 5.43 -25.03 14.14
N LEU A 213 5.45 -23.87 14.79
CA LEU A 213 5.84 -22.58 14.22
C LEU A 213 7.33 -22.35 14.46
N LYS A 214 8.14 -22.50 13.40
CA LYS A 214 9.56 -22.19 13.42
C LYS A 214 9.75 -20.70 13.14
N VAL A 215 10.29 -19.99 14.11
CA VAL A 215 10.48 -18.55 14.09
C VAL A 215 11.94 -18.23 13.84
N LYS A 216 12.18 -17.22 12.99
CA LYS A 216 13.44 -16.51 12.88
C LYS A 216 13.11 -15.03 12.96
N ASP A 217 13.62 -14.34 13.97
CA ASP A 217 13.49 -12.89 14.09
C ASP A 217 14.84 -12.19 14.25
N LYS A 218 14.86 -10.90 13.96
CA LYS A 218 16.00 -10.01 14.17
C LYS A 218 15.54 -8.77 14.93
N LYS A 219 16.48 -8.03 15.51
CA LYS A 219 16.21 -6.72 16.12
C LYS A 219 15.66 -5.78 15.02
N PRO A 220 14.39 -5.36 15.09
CA PRO A 220 13.72 -4.67 14.00
C PRO A 220 13.93 -3.15 14.07
N VAL A 221 15.18 -2.74 14.02
CA VAL A 221 15.56 -1.32 14.00
C VAL A 221 16.24 -1.05 12.67
N HIS A 222 15.67 -0.13 11.89
CA HIS A 222 16.21 0.25 10.60
C HIS A 222 16.41 1.76 10.52
N PHE A 223 17.58 2.17 10.03
CA PHE A 223 17.89 3.59 9.84
C PHE A 223 18.29 3.87 8.39
N TYR A 224 17.67 4.89 7.82
CA TYR A 224 17.86 5.31 6.43
C TYR A 224 18.25 6.78 6.38
N LEU A 225 19.21 7.10 5.51
CA LEU A 225 19.47 8.47 5.06
C LEU A 225 19.11 8.59 3.59
N ASP A 226 18.51 9.70 3.21
CA ASP A 226 18.18 9.98 1.82
C ASP A 226 18.50 11.42 1.43
N TYR A 227 18.75 11.61 0.14
CA TYR A 227 18.93 12.90 -0.50
C TYR A 227 18.10 12.93 -1.77
N ASN A 228 17.49 14.07 -2.09
CA ASN A 228 16.90 14.32 -3.41
C ASN A 228 16.98 15.80 -3.79
N ASP A 229 16.88 16.09 -5.10
CA ASP A 229 16.77 17.46 -5.62
C ASP A 229 15.39 17.79 -6.20
N TYR A 230 14.35 17.09 -5.76
CA TYR A 230 13.01 17.14 -6.38
C TYR A 230 12.23 18.42 -6.05
N GLY A 231 12.66 19.17 -5.03
CA GLY A 231 11.93 20.35 -4.59
C GLY A 231 12.06 21.54 -5.55
N SER A 232 11.23 22.56 -5.31
CA SER A 232 11.22 23.79 -6.10
C SER A 232 12.41 24.69 -5.77
N ARG A 233 12.90 25.43 -6.76
CA ARG A 233 13.90 26.51 -6.63
C ARG A 233 13.55 27.55 -5.56
N TYR A 234 12.27 27.82 -5.36
CA TYR A 234 11.81 28.89 -4.48
C TYR A 234 11.73 28.47 -3.01
N VAL A 235 11.56 27.17 -2.73
CA VAL A 235 11.36 26.66 -1.36
C VAL A 235 12.55 25.85 -0.89
N SER A 236 12.93 24.79 -1.59
CA SER A 236 14.19 24.09 -1.35
C SER A 236 14.33 23.03 -2.41
N ARG A 237 15.30 23.21 -3.31
CA ARG A 237 15.58 22.25 -4.38
C ARG A 237 16.15 20.97 -3.81
N HIS A 238 17.23 21.09 -3.04
CA HIS A 238 17.90 19.96 -2.45
C HIS A 238 17.36 19.69 -1.05
N ARG A 239 17.11 18.43 -0.74
CA ARG A 239 16.50 17.97 0.50
C ARG A 239 17.27 16.78 1.03
N VAL A 240 17.52 16.77 2.33
CA VAL A 240 18.14 15.65 3.05
C VAL A 240 17.13 15.08 4.02
N GLY A 241 16.93 13.77 3.96
CA GLY A 241 16.01 13.01 4.78
C GLY A 241 16.72 12.02 5.69
N SER A 242 16.13 11.77 6.84
CA SER A 242 16.46 10.66 7.72
C SER A 242 15.18 9.94 8.14
N THR A 243 15.22 8.62 8.17
CA THR A 243 14.10 7.78 8.61
C THR A 243 14.58 6.73 9.59
N LEU A 244 14.02 6.73 10.79
CA LEU A 244 14.19 5.69 11.81
C LEU A 244 12.91 4.87 11.89
N VAL A 245 13.01 3.55 11.77
CA VAL A 245 11.89 2.63 11.98
C VAL A 245 12.27 1.65 13.07
N CYS A 246 11.51 1.64 14.15
CA CYS A 246 11.67 0.71 15.26
C CYS A 246 10.37 -0.06 15.43
N SER A 247 10.42 -1.40 15.42
CA SER A 247 9.23 -2.22 15.64
C SER A 247 9.35 -3.07 16.89
N ASN A 248 8.23 -3.59 17.39
CA ASN A 248 8.19 -4.46 18.56
C ASN A 248 8.92 -3.84 19.78
N VAL A 249 8.66 -2.54 20.04
CA VAL A 249 9.36 -1.74 21.06
C VAL A 249 8.53 -1.62 22.34
N LEU A 250 7.34 -1.01 22.26
CA LEU A 250 6.46 -0.77 23.41
C LEU A 250 5.50 -1.94 23.59
N LEU A 251 4.87 -2.37 22.50
CA LEU A 251 3.92 -3.47 22.44
C LEU A 251 4.39 -4.53 21.44
N GLN A 252 3.88 -5.75 21.59
CA GLN A 252 4.23 -6.81 20.64
C GLN A 252 3.60 -6.52 19.26
N GLY A 253 4.44 -6.49 18.23
CA GLY A 253 4.00 -6.23 16.85
C GLY A 253 3.67 -4.77 16.53
N ASP A 254 3.97 -3.84 17.43
CA ASP A 254 3.90 -2.41 17.12
C ASP A 254 4.99 -1.97 16.14
N SER A 255 4.82 -0.78 15.58
CA SER A 255 5.84 -0.11 14.78
C SER A 255 5.78 1.38 15.00
N PHE A 256 6.92 1.95 15.37
CA PHE A 256 7.21 3.37 15.40
C PHE A 256 8.07 3.75 14.19
N ALA A 257 7.74 4.85 13.53
CA ALA A 257 8.62 5.45 12.54
C ALA A 257 8.72 6.96 12.77
N PHE A 258 9.94 7.47 12.65
CA PHE A 258 10.24 8.89 12.62
C PHE A 258 10.88 9.22 11.28
N ARG A 259 10.39 10.26 10.60
CA ARG A 259 11.02 10.82 9.40
C ARG A 259 11.24 12.31 9.56
N GLY A 260 12.48 12.75 9.44
CA GLY A 260 12.85 14.17 9.35
C GLY A 260 13.37 14.49 7.94
N VAL A 261 12.92 15.59 7.34
CA VAL A 261 13.43 16.10 6.06
C VAL A 261 13.72 17.59 6.21
N VAL A 262 14.90 18.01 5.80
CA VAL A 262 15.30 19.43 5.79
C VAL A 262 15.68 19.88 4.39
N GLY A 263 15.41 21.15 4.12
CA GLY A 263 15.90 21.85 2.94
C GLY A 263 17.36 22.27 3.09
N THR A 264 17.91 22.84 2.02
CA THR A 264 19.23 23.47 2.03
C THR A 264 19.12 24.90 1.47
N PRO A 265 19.30 25.94 2.30
CA PRO A 265 19.61 25.88 3.75
C PRO A 265 18.43 25.36 4.61
N VAL A 266 18.74 24.94 5.84
CA VAL A 266 17.80 24.23 6.73
C VAL A 266 16.62 25.11 7.14
N GLU A 267 16.81 26.41 7.32
CA GLU A 267 15.74 27.33 7.72
C GLU A 267 14.68 27.50 6.62
N GLN A 268 15.01 27.13 5.38
CA GLN A 268 14.11 27.31 4.25
C GLN A 268 12.97 26.29 4.26
N MET A 269 13.20 25.09 4.79
CA MET A 269 12.20 24.03 4.86
C MET A 269 12.55 22.97 5.91
N GLN A 270 11.58 22.63 6.76
CA GLN A 270 11.69 21.59 7.77
C GLN A 270 10.40 20.77 7.80
N PHE A 271 10.54 19.46 7.76
CA PHE A 271 9.44 18.50 7.80
C PHE A 271 9.77 17.41 8.82
N VAL A 272 8.80 17.09 9.67
CA VAL A 272 8.89 15.94 10.57
C VAL A 272 7.59 15.15 10.54
N ARG A 273 7.72 13.83 10.63
CA ARG A 273 6.61 12.90 10.71
C ARG A 273 6.88 11.82 11.75
N PHE A 274 5.88 11.57 12.58
CA PHE A 274 5.85 10.47 13.54
C PHE A 274 4.70 9.54 13.17
N ASP A 275 4.98 8.25 13.09
CA ASP A 275 4.00 7.21 12.82
C ASP A 275 4.07 6.18 13.95
N TYR A 276 2.94 5.84 14.56
CA TYR A 276 2.84 4.74 15.52
C TYR A 276 1.64 3.87 15.19
N ASN A 277 1.86 2.58 14.95
CA ASN A 277 0.79 1.61 14.71
C ASN A 277 0.96 0.35 15.54
N PHE A 278 -0.14 -0.26 15.95
CA PHE A 278 -0.11 -1.49 16.73
C PHE A 278 -1.34 -2.37 16.47
N PRO A 279 -1.20 -3.71 16.57
CA PRO A 279 -2.31 -4.63 16.35
C PRO A 279 -3.29 -4.62 17.54
N ILE A 280 -4.59 -4.58 17.24
CA ILE A 280 -5.66 -4.52 18.25
C ILE A 280 -6.42 -5.84 18.42
N ASN A 281 -6.25 -6.79 17.50
CA ASN A 281 -6.93 -8.09 17.55
C ASN A 281 -6.15 -9.21 16.84
N SER A 282 -6.62 -10.46 17.01
CA SER A 282 -6.04 -11.65 16.36
C SER A 282 -6.31 -11.74 14.85
N HIS A 283 -7.11 -10.84 14.31
CA HIS A 283 -7.35 -10.68 12.87
C HIS A 283 -6.38 -9.70 12.21
N HIS A 284 -5.33 -9.28 12.93
CA HIS A 284 -4.28 -8.39 12.43
C HIS A 284 -4.79 -6.99 12.04
N THR A 285 -5.92 -6.58 12.60
CA THR A 285 -6.36 -5.18 12.48
C THR A 285 -5.43 -4.30 13.30
N LYS A 286 -5.05 -3.14 12.76
CA LYS A 286 -4.14 -2.20 13.41
C LYS A 286 -4.81 -0.87 13.64
N LEU A 287 -4.46 -0.23 14.75
CA LEU A 287 -4.74 1.18 14.99
C LEU A 287 -3.47 1.98 14.73
N GLY A 288 -3.60 3.09 14.01
CA GLY A 288 -2.52 4.01 13.63
C GLY A 288 -2.75 5.41 14.18
N PHE A 289 -1.67 6.05 14.61
CA PHE A 289 -1.62 7.47 14.96
C PHE A 289 -0.43 8.10 14.24
N HIS A 290 -0.69 9.21 13.57
CA HIS A 290 0.31 9.90 12.77
C HIS A 290 0.30 11.39 13.07
N TYR A 291 1.49 11.98 13.19
CA TYR A 291 1.66 13.42 13.30
C TYR A 291 2.63 13.92 12.25
N THR A 292 2.24 14.95 11.51
CA THR A 292 3.08 15.61 10.52
C THR A 292 3.15 17.10 10.83
N TYR A 293 4.37 17.64 10.80
CA TYR A 293 4.65 19.07 10.89
C TYR A 293 5.53 19.48 9.72
N LEU A 294 5.16 20.57 9.05
CA LEU A 294 5.93 21.20 7.98
C LEU A 294 5.97 22.70 8.21
N THR A 295 7.14 23.29 8.04
CA THR A 295 7.30 24.73 7.88
C THR A 295 8.27 25.03 6.76
N TYR A 296 8.03 26.10 6.03
CA TYR A 296 8.94 26.54 4.98
C TYR A 296 8.81 28.05 4.73
N LYS A 297 9.83 28.60 4.07
CA LYS A 297 9.89 29.99 3.64
C LYS A 297 10.23 30.05 2.15
N VAL A 298 9.59 30.96 1.43
CA VAL A 298 9.87 31.23 0.03
C VAL A 298 11.03 32.22 -0.08
N GLY A 299 12.00 31.91 -0.94
CA GLY A 299 13.16 32.75 -1.21
C GLY A 299 13.21 33.30 -2.63
N LYS A 300 14.41 33.75 -3.03
CA LYS A 300 14.73 34.29 -4.36
C LYS A 300 13.89 35.52 -4.70
N GLU A 301 13.29 35.57 -5.90
CA GLU A 301 12.55 36.73 -6.40
C GLU A 301 11.36 37.14 -5.50
N TYR A 302 10.87 36.20 -4.68
CA TYR A 302 9.76 36.43 -3.74
C TYR A 302 10.21 36.62 -2.29
N GLN A 303 11.51 36.71 -2.01
CA GLN A 303 12.03 36.87 -0.65
C GLN A 303 11.50 38.13 0.04
N ILE A 304 11.29 39.21 -0.72
CA ILE A 304 10.75 40.49 -0.22
C ILE A 304 9.31 40.37 0.32
N LEU A 305 8.56 39.37 -0.14
CA LEU A 305 7.18 39.12 0.30
C LEU A 305 7.13 38.38 1.65
N ASP A 306 8.26 37.84 2.13
CA ASP A 306 8.36 37.00 3.32
C ASP A 306 7.23 35.94 3.40
N LEU A 307 7.00 35.26 2.27
CA LEU A 307 5.99 34.21 2.19
C LEU A 307 6.44 33.00 3.01
N ARG A 308 5.60 32.56 3.94
CA ARG A 308 5.85 31.37 4.78
C ARG A 308 4.62 30.49 4.84
N GLY A 309 4.84 29.19 4.94
CA GLY A 309 3.77 28.22 5.14
C GLY A 309 4.03 27.33 6.35
N ARG A 310 2.95 26.92 7.01
CA ARG A 310 2.99 25.95 8.11
C ARG A 310 1.84 24.95 7.97
N SER A 311 2.13 23.67 8.13
CA SER A 311 1.14 22.59 8.14
C SER A 311 1.31 21.71 9.39
N LYS A 312 0.20 21.39 10.05
CA LYS A 312 0.09 20.47 11.18
C LYS A 312 -1.02 19.48 10.87
N ILE A 313 -0.71 18.18 10.91
CA ILE A 313 -1.69 17.13 10.62
C ILE A 313 -1.59 16.06 11.68
N PHE A 314 -2.71 15.74 12.31
CA PHE A 314 -2.86 14.58 13.17
C PHE A 314 -3.88 13.63 12.54
N THR A 315 -3.47 12.40 12.31
CA THR A 315 -4.32 11.33 11.74
C THR A 315 -4.46 10.20 12.74
N ALA A 316 -5.69 9.74 12.94
CA ALA A 316 -5.96 8.44 13.55
C ALA A 316 -6.63 7.52 12.52
N ASP A 317 -6.20 6.26 12.43
CA ASP A 317 -6.73 5.33 11.44
C ASP A 317 -6.82 3.88 11.95
N VAL A 318 -7.71 3.12 11.33
CA VAL A 318 -7.85 1.67 11.52
C VAL A 318 -7.60 0.99 10.19
N VAL A 319 -6.64 0.07 10.15
CA VAL A 319 -6.29 -0.73 8.97
C VAL A 319 -6.69 -2.19 9.19
N HIS A 320 -7.49 -2.74 8.28
CA HIS A 320 -7.91 -4.14 8.30
C HIS A 320 -7.45 -4.90 7.04
N PRO A 321 -6.65 -5.98 7.17
CA PRO A 321 -6.26 -6.82 6.04
C PRO A 321 -7.40 -7.77 5.63
N ALA A 322 -8.32 -7.26 4.82
CA ALA A 322 -9.49 -7.97 4.35
C ALA A 322 -9.12 -9.25 3.58
N ILE A 323 -8.22 -9.13 2.61
CA ILE A 323 -7.75 -10.26 1.78
C ILE A 323 -6.24 -10.40 1.91
N ARG A 324 -5.79 -11.65 2.12
CA ARG A 324 -4.37 -11.99 2.04
C ARG A 324 -4.18 -13.40 1.51
N THR A 325 -3.64 -13.49 0.29
CA THR A 325 -3.23 -14.72 -0.39
C THR A 325 -1.80 -14.57 -0.90
N ARG A 326 -1.27 -15.57 -1.61
CA ARG A 326 0.09 -15.47 -2.19
C ARG A 326 0.18 -14.45 -3.32
N THR A 327 -0.92 -14.25 -4.03
CA THR A 327 -0.98 -13.41 -5.23
C THR A 327 -1.78 -12.14 -4.99
N THR A 328 -2.72 -12.14 -4.04
CA THR A 328 -3.65 -11.03 -3.82
C THR A 328 -3.59 -10.50 -2.40
N GLY A 329 -3.56 -9.17 -2.24
CA GLY A 329 -3.77 -8.50 -0.98
C GLY A 329 -4.80 -7.38 -1.13
N LEU A 330 -5.62 -7.18 -0.09
CA LEU A 330 -6.51 -6.02 0.05
C LEU A 330 -6.46 -5.55 1.49
N ASP A 331 -6.04 -4.30 1.69
CA ASP A 331 -6.11 -3.59 2.96
C ASP A 331 -7.19 -2.51 2.87
N LEU A 332 -8.03 -2.43 3.91
CA LEU A 332 -9.06 -1.41 4.06
C LEU A 332 -8.70 -0.50 5.22
N THR A 333 -8.73 0.81 4.98
CA THR A 333 -8.34 1.83 5.95
C THR A 333 -9.47 2.83 6.12
N LEU A 334 -9.84 3.11 7.38
CA LEU A 334 -10.69 4.23 7.75
C LEU A 334 -9.85 5.19 8.59
N ALA A 335 -9.77 6.46 8.20
CA ALA A 335 -8.90 7.45 8.82
C ALA A 335 -9.60 8.78 9.07
N PHE A 336 -9.16 9.51 10.11
CA PHE A 336 -9.66 10.84 10.45
C PHE A 336 -8.53 11.88 10.54
N ASP A 337 -8.58 12.83 9.62
CA ASP A 337 -7.90 14.13 9.55
C ASP A 337 -8.26 15.16 10.61
N TYR A 338 -7.32 15.53 11.49
CA TYR A 338 -7.24 16.88 12.03
C TYR A 338 -6.09 17.63 11.35
N LYS A 339 -6.41 18.47 10.34
CA LYS A 339 -5.43 19.17 9.51
C LYS A 339 -5.55 20.69 9.68
N GLN A 340 -4.43 21.38 9.80
CA GLN A 340 -4.33 22.83 9.87
C GLN A 340 -3.20 23.31 8.95
N VAL A 341 -3.52 24.19 8.00
CA VAL A 341 -2.57 24.76 7.05
C VAL A 341 -2.71 26.27 7.04
N ARG A 342 -1.62 26.98 7.33
CA ARG A 342 -1.58 28.45 7.40
C ARG A 342 -0.56 29.04 6.47
N ASP A 343 -0.97 30.10 5.79
CA ASP A 343 -0.10 30.95 4.98
C ASP A 343 0.16 32.30 5.65
N TYR A 344 1.38 32.78 5.48
CA TYR A 344 1.82 34.08 5.94
C TYR A 344 2.41 34.88 4.79
N LEU A 345 2.10 36.17 4.74
CA LEU A 345 2.70 37.18 3.86
C LEU A 345 3.10 38.36 4.74
N LEU A 346 4.37 38.76 4.70
CA LEU A 346 4.89 39.87 5.53
C LEU A 346 4.52 39.73 7.02
N GLY A 347 4.53 38.48 7.54
CA GLY A 347 4.15 38.16 8.92
C GLY A 347 2.65 38.12 9.22
N MET A 348 1.78 38.53 8.29
CA MET A 348 0.33 38.48 8.43
C MET A 348 -0.24 37.18 7.90
N VAL A 349 -1.26 36.61 8.57
CA VAL A 349 -1.96 35.41 8.10
C VAL A 349 -2.80 35.76 6.89
N THR A 350 -2.57 35.09 5.75
CA THR A 350 -3.35 35.27 4.52
C THR A 350 -4.33 34.14 4.27
N SER A 351 -4.09 32.96 4.84
CA SER A 351 -5.00 31.81 4.78
C SER A 351 -4.89 30.95 6.05
N ASP A 352 -6.00 30.32 6.43
CA ASP A 352 -6.08 29.38 7.56
C ASP A 352 -7.10 28.27 7.24
N ASP A 353 -6.61 27.17 6.66
CA ASP A 353 -7.41 25.98 6.35
C ASP A 353 -7.38 25.02 7.54
N GLU A 354 -8.47 24.95 8.30
CA GLU A 354 -8.65 24.03 9.44
C GLU A 354 -9.59 22.90 9.03
N LEU A 355 -9.05 21.82 8.45
CA LEU A 355 -9.85 20.76 7.83
C LEU A 355 -10.05 19.59 8.78
N ARG A 356 -11.28 19.06 8.83
CA ARG A 356 -11.58 17.74 9.40
C ARG A 356 -11.98 16.80 8.28
N ILE A 357 -11.29 15.68 8.12
CA ILE A 357 -11.44 14.85 6.92
C ILE A 357 -11.63 13.39 7.33
N LEU A 358 -12.79 12.82 7.02
CA LEU A 358 -12.98 11.38 7.07
C LEU A 358 -12.49 10.77 5.76
N ARG A 359 -11.62 9.77 5.83
CA ARG A 359 -11.09 9.06 4.67
C ARG A 359 -11.37 7.58 4.73
N PHE A 360 -11.80 7.04 3.59
CA PHE A 360 -11.81 5.62 3.32
C PHE A 360 -10.76 5.32 2.25
N GLN A 361 -9.92 4.34 2.49
CA GLN A 361 -8.88 3.91 1.55
C GLN A 361 -8.92 2.39 1.37
N ALA A 362 -8.73 1.94 0.13
CA ALA A 362 -8.60 0.54 -0.23
C ALA A 362 -7.33 0.32 -1.06
N ASP A 363 -6.39 -0.46 -0.51
CA ASP A 363 -5.13 -0.81 -1.15
C ASP A 363 -5.17 -2.25 -1.63
N PHE A 364 -5.36 -2.42 -2.94
CA PHE A 364 -5.39 -3.71 -3.61
C PHE A 364 -4.07 -3.99 -4.31
N ASN A 365 -3.62 -5.24 -4.29
CA ASN A 365 -2.54 -5.70 -5.15
C ASN A 365 -2.78 -7.13 -5.63
N HIS A 366 -2.39 -7.42 -6.87
CA HIS A 366 -2.57 -8.72 -7.49
C HIS A 366 -1.39 -9.09 -8.39
N LEU A 367 -0.86 -10.30 -8.24
CA LEU A 367 0.07 -10.94 -9.16
C LEU A 367 -0.70 -11.89 -10.07
N ASP A 368 -0.74 -11.55 -11.36
CA ASP A 368 -1.47 -12.30 -12.37
C ASP A 368 -0.64 -13.44 -13.01
N ALA A 369 -1.28 -14.20 -13.90
CA ALA A 369 -0.66 -15.31 -14.62
C ALA A 369 0.45 -14.88 -15.60
N LEU A 370 0.44 -13.61 -16.05
CA LEU A 370 1.46 -13.03 -16.92
C LEU A 370 2.69 -12.54 -16.14
N LYS A 371 2.81 -12.91 -14.85
CA LYS A 371 3.84 -12.43 -13.93
C LYS A 371 3.86 -10.91 -13.79
N GLY A 372 2.76 -10.24 -14.14
CA GLY A 372 2.55 -8.82 -13.92
C GLY A 372 1.98 -8.60 -12.54
N ARG A 373 2.46 -7.57 -11.84
CA ARG A 373 1.86 -7.15 -10.57
C ARG A 373 1.17 -5.81 -10.72
N THR A 374 -0.10 -5.77 -10.38
CA THR A 374 -0.91 -4.55 -10.35
C THR A 374 -1.15 -4.15 -8.90
N PHE A 375 -0.98 -2.86 -8.62
CA PHE A 375 -1.36 -2.18 -7.39
C PHE A 375 -2.46 -1.18 -7.73
N VAL A 376 -3.51 -1.11 -6.91
CA VAL A 376 -4.61 -0.16 -7.05
C VAL A 376 -4.87 0.43 -5.67
N THR A 377 -4.80 1.75 -5.55
CA THR A 377 -5.15 2.49 -4.34
C THR A 377 -6.34 3.39 -4.67
N PHE A 378 -7.45 3.19 -3.97
CA PHE A 378 -8.60 4.09 -4.01
C PHE A 378 -8.70 4.86 -2.71
N VAL A 379 -8.99 6.16 -2.78
CA VAL A 379 -9.18 7.02 -1.61
C VAL A 379 -10.42 7.89 -1.78
N GLY A 380 -11.42 7.71 -0.92
CA GLY A 380 -12.54 8.64 -0.76
C GLY A 380 -12.27 9.58 0.41
N SER A 381 -12.35 10.90 0.20
CA SER A 381 -12.17 11.91 1.24
C SER A 381 -13.39 12.79 1.38
N TRP A 382 -13.91 12.89 2.60
CA TRP A 382 -15.03 13.74 2.96
C TRP A 382 -14.59 14.78 4.00
N GLY A 383 -14.54 16.04 3.58
CA GLY A 383 -14.36 17.19 4.46
C GLY A 383 -15.63 17.49 5.26
N ILE A 384 -15.50 17.50 6.58
CA ILE A 384 -16.58 17.75 7.53
C ILE A 384 -16.40 19.18 8.08
N PRO A 385 -17.31 20.11 7.76
CA PRO A 385 -17.24 21.50 8.20
C PRO A 385 -17.67 21.65 9.66
N ASP A 386 -17.29 22.76 10.30
CA ASP A 386 -17.87 23.25 11.55
C ASP A 386 -17.75 22.31 12.78
N ILE A 387 -16.88 21.29 12.73
CA ILE A 387 -16.61 20.38 13.86
C ILE A 387 -15.19 20.55 14.40
N LEU A 388 -15.01 20.45 15.73
CA LEU A 388 -13.70 20.55 16.39
C LEU A 388 -12.92 21.82 15.97
N ALA A 389 -13.61 22.96 15.89
CA ALA A 389 -13.07 24.22 15.34
C ALA A 389 -12.52 24.07 13.90
N GLY A 390 -13.19 23.29 13.06
CA GLY A 390 -12.90 23.20 11.64
C GLY A 390 -13.47 24.40 10.88
N SER A 391 -12.88 24.68 9.71
CA SER A 391 -13.34 25.69 8.77
C SER A 391 -14.80 25.50 8.41
N LYS A 392 -15.48 26.63 8.17
CA LYS A 392 -16.87 26.65 7.69
C LYS A 392 -17.00 25.96 6.34
N ARG A 393 -18.23 25.60 5.96
CA ARG A 393 -18.52 25.00 4.63
C ARG A 393 -17.83 25.71 3.47
N ARG A 394 -17.94 27.05 3.44
CA ARG A 394 -17.12 27.96 2.63
C ARG A 394 -16.53 28.97 3.61
N ASP A 395 -15.22 28.91 3.80
CA ASP A 395 -14.54 29.76 4.79
C ASP A 395 -13.87 30.93 4.06
N PRO A 396 -14.17 32.19 4.40
CA PRO A 396 -13.49 33.35 3.82
C PRO A 396 -11.97 33.36 4.06
N ARG A 397 -11.49 32.63 5.08
CA ARG A 397 -10.06 32.48 5.40
C ARG A 397 -9.41 31.33 4.63
N ALA A 398 -10.15 30.57 3.83
CA ALA A 398 -9.60 29.43 3.10
C ALA A 398 -8.53 29.88 2.10
N SER A 399 -7.57 29.00 1.81
CA SER A 399 -6.49 29.24 0.84
C SER A 399 -6.96 29.45 -0.60
N ARG A 400 -8.24 29.15 -0.89
CA ARG A 400 -8.88 29.39 -2.18
C ARG A 400 -10.28 29.96 -1.96
N LEU A 401 -10.61 31.02 -2.70
CA LEU A 401 -11.94 31.62 -2.65
C LEU A 401 -13.03 30.58 -2.99
N GLY A 402 -14.07 30.52 -2.17
CA GLY A 402 -15.18 29.56 -2.33
C GLY A 402 -14.88 28.14 -1.84
N ALA A 403 -13.65 27.86 -1.37
CA ALA A 403 -13.32 26.63 -0.66
C ALA A 403 -13.64 26.75 0.85
N GLY A 404 -13.54 25.62 1.56
CA GLY A 404 -13.76 25.55 3.01
C GLY A 404 -13.65 24.12 3.53
N GLY A 405 -14.22 23.88 4.71
CA GLY A 405 -14.20 22.56 5.37
C GLY A 405 -15.13 21.52 4.75
N SER A 406 -16.04 21.90 3.84
CA SER A 406 -17.01 20.98 3.22
C SER A 406 -16.60 20.64 1.79
N PHE A 407 -16.10 19.42 1.58
CA PHE A 407 -15.83 18.90 0.24
C PHE A 407 -15.95 17.39 0.17
N LEU A 408 -16.17 16.87 -1.03
CA LEU A 408 -16.06 15.47 -1.35
C LEU A 408 -15.07 15.31 -2.52
N LYS A 409 -14.16 14.35 -2.41
CA LYS A 409 -13.27 13.97 -3.50
C LYS A 409 -12.96 12.48 -3.49
N ALA A 410 -12.68 11.95 -4.68
CA ALA A 410 -12.24 10.58 -4.88
C ALA A 410 -10.91 10.57 -5.63
N GLY A 411 -9.96 9.77 -5.17
CA GLY A 411 -8.67 9.52 -5.79
C GLY A 411 -8.52 8.06 -6.22
N LEU A 412 -7.85 7.82 -7.34
CA LEU A 412 -7.52 6.50 -7.84
C LEU A 412 -6.09 6.50 -8.37
N GLU A 413 -5.28 5.57 -7.87
CA GLU A 413 -3.94 5.30 -8.34
C GLU A 413 -3.83 3.84 -8.78
N ILE A 414 -3.28 3.59 -9.97
CA ILE A 414 -3.03 2.27 -10.53
C ILE A 414 -1.56 2.22 -10.94
N GLN A 415 -0.84 1.22 -10.46
CA GLN A 415 0.52 0.92 -10.89
C GLN A 415 0.60 -0.53 -11.36
N ARG A 416 1.04 -0.76 -12.60
CA ARG A 416 1.36 -2.10 -13.11
C ARG A 416 2.86 -2.23 -13.35
N ILE A 417 3.47 -3.25 -12.79
CA ILE A 417 4.84 -3.66 -13.07
C ILE A 417 4.77 -4.97 -13.85
N GLN A 418 5.08 -4.90 -15.13
CA GLN A 418 5.08 -6.04 -16.04
C GLN A 418 6.52 -6.48 -16.30
N GLN A 419 6.86 -7.72 -15.94
CA GLN A 419 8.10 -8.33 -16.40
C GLN A 419 7.94 -8.71 -17.88
N MET A 420 8.89 -8.28 -18.70
CA MET A 420 8.95 -8.53 -20.14
C MET A 420 10.14 -9.46 -20.43
N PRO A 421 10.26 -10.01 -21.67
CA PRO A 421 11.44 -10.78 -22.07
C PRO A 421 12.76 -10.02 -21.83
N LEU A 422 13.88 -10.75 -21.85
CA LEU A 422 15.24 -10.20 -21.69
C LEU A 422 15.46 -9.48 -20.34
N GLU A 423 14.79 -9.94 -19.29
CA GLU A 423 14.86 -9.34 -17.95
C GLU A 423 14.46 -7.85 -17.91
N THR A 424 13.66 -7.36 -18.87
CA THR A 424 13.19 -5.97 -18.90
C THR A 424 11.89 -5.80 -18.11
N TYR A 425 11.58 -4.57 -17.71
CA TYR A 425 10.35 -4.25 -16.98
C TYR A 425 9.63 -3.06 -17.61
N LEU A 426 8.33 -3.20 -17.83
CA LEU A 426 7.46 -2.09 -18.20
C LEU A 426 6.64 -1.69 -16.96
N ILE A 427 6.73 -0.43 -16.58
CA ILE A 427 6.00 0.13 -15.44
C ILE A 427 5.01 1.14 -16.00
N PHE A 428 3.73 0.86 -15.78
CA PHE A 428 2.63 1.79 -16.05
C PHE A 428 2.16 2.38 -14.74
N LYS A 429 1.97 3.70 -14.69
CA LYS A 429 1.34 4.41 -13.58
C LYS A 429 0.21 5.28 -14.13
N LEU A 430 -0.94 5.25 -13.46
CA LEU A 430 -2.08 6.13 -13.71
C LEU A 430 -2.55 6.64 -12.36
N GLY A 431 -2.63 7.95 -12.18
CA GLY A 431 -3.17 8.58 -10.99
C GLY A 431 -4.26 9.58 -11.38
N GLY A 432 -5.25 9.77 -10.52
CA GLY A 432 -6.27 10.79 -10.75
C GLY A 432 -7.06 11.14 -9.50
N GLN A 433 -7.65 12.33 -9.53
CA GLN A 433 -8.53 12.86 -8.51
C GLN A 433 -9.74 13.53 -9.18
N LEU A 434 -10.92 13.25 -8.65
CA LEU A 434 -12.16 13.92 -9.00
C LEU A 434 -12.71 14.64 -7.77
N SER A 435 -13.10 15.90 -7.95
CA SER A 435 -13.72 16.74 -6.91
C SER A 435 -15.03 17.36 -7.37
N TRP A 436 -16.02 17.31 -6.51
CA TRP A 436 -17.32 17.97 -6.71
C TRP A 436 -17.35 19.41 -6.17
N ASN A 437 -16.27 19.87 -5.53
CA ASN A 437 -16.20 21.16 -4.84
C ASN A 437 -14.91 21.93 -5.19
N ASN A 438 -14.89 23.22 -4.88
CA ASN A 438 -13.66 24.01 -4.84
C ASN A 438 -12.86 23.53 -3.63
N LEU A 439 -11.60 23.14 -3.85
CA LEU A 439 -10.78 22.56 -2.79
C LEU A 439 -9.83 23.62 -2.22
N PRO A 440 -9.57 23.55 -0.89
CA PRO A 440 -8.38 24.18 -0.33
C PRO A 440 -7.14 23.69 -1.08
N VAL A 441 -6.11 24.54 -1.22
CA VAL A 441 -4.92 24.23 -2.03
C VAL A 441 -4.22 22.95 -1.56
N SER A 442 -4.26 22.68 -0.26
CA SER A 442 -3.71 21.46 0.35
C SER A 442 -4.42 20.17 -0.06
N GLU A 443 -5.62 20.26 -0.64
CA GLU A 443 -6.45 19.13 -1.07
C GLU A 443 -6.55 18.96 -2.60
N GLN A 444 -6.04 19.92 -3.39
CA GLN A 444 -6.03 19.87 -4.85
C GLN A 444 -5.15 18.73 -5.42
N TYR A 445 -5.29 18.38 -6.69
CA TYR A 445 -4.40 17.46 -7.40
C TYR A 445 -3.21 18.23 -7.99
N SER A 446 -2.00 17.67 -7.92
CA SER A 446 -0.77 18.26 -8.45
C SER A 446 -0.26 17.51 -9.68
N ILE A 447 0.23 18.26 -10.67
CA ILE A 447 1.02 17.71 -11.78
C ILE A 447 2.32 18.49 -11.94
N GLY A 448 3.38 17.78 -12.36
CA GLY A 448 4.75 18.27 -12.49
C GLY A 448 5.68 17.69 -11.42
N GLY A 449 6.92 17.36 -11.82
CA GLY A 449 7.95 16.80 -10.94
C GLY A 449 8.16 15.30 -11.14
N GLU A 450 9.08 14.73 -10.37
CA GLU A 450 9.42 13.30 -10.48
C GLU A 450 8.25 12.36 -10.19
N GLY A 451 7.35 12.75 -9.28
CA GLY A 451 6.19 11.95 -8.88
C GLY A 451 5.05 11.90 -9.90
N SER A 452 5.05 12.80 -10.89
CA SER A 452 3.97 12.89 -11.89
C SER A 452 4.50 13.10 -13.31
N VAL A 453 4.83 14.34 -13.71
CA VAL A 453 5.29 14.69 -15.06
C VAL A 453 6.71 15.23 -15.00
N ARG A 454 7.69 14.39 -15.36
CA ARG A 454 9.11 14.76 -15.39
C ARG A 454 9.39 15.78 -16.50
N GLY A 455 10.39 16.63 -16.29
CA GLY A 455 10.70 17.81 -17.12
C GLY A 455 10.16 19.13 -16.54
N PHE A 456 9.38 19.08 -15.46
CA PHE A 456 8.81 20.21 -14.73
C PHE A 456 9.16 20.14 -13.23
N GLU A 457 9.08 21.25 -12.51
CA GLU A 457 9.22 21.27 -11.05
C GLU A 457 8.05 20.57 -10.36
N ALA A 458 8.29 20.12 -9.12
CA ALA A 458 7.26 19.48 -8.31
C ALA A 458 6.05 20.41 -8.11
N SER A 459 4.85 19.86 -8.36
CA SER A 459 3.58 20.60 -8.23
C SER A 459 3.53 21.89 -9.06
N GLU A 460 4.02 21.83 -10.30
CA GLU A 460 3.99 22.93 -11.28
C GLU A 460 2.59 23.53 -11.44
N TYR A 461 1.58 22.68 -11.57
CA TYR A 461 0.18 23.07 -11.67
C TYR A 461 -0.71 22.31 -10.69
N LEU A 462 -1.76 22.99 -10.23
CA LEU A 462 -2.75 22.46 -9.30
C LEU A 462 -4.16 22.58 -9.90
N GLY A 463 -5.02 21.62 -9.57
CA GLY A 463 -6.45 21.70 -9.88
C GLY A 463 -7.31 20.92 -8.90
N ASP A 464 -8.61 21.21 -8.82
CA ASP A 464 -9.51 20.48 -7.93
C ASP A 464 -9.69 19.03 -8.38
N SER A 465 -9.66 18.82 -9.70
CA SER A 465 -9.62 17.50 -10.34
C SER A 465 -8.43 17.40 -11.30
N GLY A 466 -7.96 16.20 -11.57
CA GLY A 466 -6.87 15.98 -12.52
C GLY A 466 -6.49 14.53 -12.64
N TYR A 467 -5.60 14.24 -13.58
CA TYR A 467 -5.02 12.92 -13.77
C TYR A 467 -3.60 13.03 -14.31
N SER A 468 -2.80 11.99 -14.06
CA SER A 468 -1.47 11.80 -14.63
C SER A 468 -1.29 10.34 -15.06
N ALA A 469 -0.55 10.14 -16.14
CA ALA A 469 -0.20 8.83 -16.66
C ALA A 469 1.30 8.81 -16.99
N SER A 470 1.96 7.70 -16.70
CA SER A 470 3.38 7.51 -16.93
C SER A 470 3.64 6.09 -17.42
N VAL A 471 4.48 5.97 -18.44
CA VAL A 471 5.05 4.72 -18.91
C VAL A 471 6.56 4.80 -18.74
N GLU A 472 7.13 3.83 -18.02
CA GLU A 472 8.57 3.72 -17.80
C GLU A 472 9.05 2.32 -18.24
N TRP A 473 10.02 2.28 -19.15
CA TRP A 473 10.66 1.05 -19.59
C TRP A 473 12.06 0.94 -18.99
N GLN A 474 12.28 -0.10 -18.20
CA GLN A 474 13.56 -0.39 -17.56
C GLN A 474 14.25 -1.57 -18.26
N VAL A 475 15.46 -1.33 -18.75
CA VAL A 475 16.29 -2.33 -19.44
C VAL A 475 17.63 -2.52 -18.72
N PRO A 476 18.16 -3.75 -18.63
CA PRO A 476 19.54 -3.93 -18.21
C PRO A 476 20.48 -3.33 -19.29
N PRO A 477 21.70 -2.91 -18.93
CA PRO A 477 22.63 -2.31 -19.88
C PRO A 477 23.09 -3.35 -20.93
N PRO A 478 22.70 -3.23 -22.22
CA PRO A 478 22.81 -4.33 -23.18
C PRO A 478 24.25 -4.73 -23.53
N LEU A 479 25.20 -3.80 -23.46
CA LEU A 479 26.60 -4.04 -23.85
C LEU A 479 27.49 -4.57 -22.73
N ILE A 480 27.10 -4.36 -21.46
CA ILE A 480 27.94 -4.65 -20.29
C ILE A 480 27.22 -5.50 -19.23
N LEU A 481 26.07 -6.10 -19.57
CA LEU A 481 25.21 -6.84 -18.64
C LEU A 481 25.93 -7.96 -17.88
N ASN A 482 26.93 -8.58 -18.50
CA ASN A 482 27.67 -9.71 -17.92
C ASN A 482 28.95 -9.33 -17.17
N TRP A 483 29.35 -8.05 -17.19
CA TRP A 483 30.54 -7.61 -16.48
C TRP A 483 30.34 -7.75 -14.97
N ARG A 484 31.42 -8.11 -14.27
CA ARG A 484 31.40 -8.25 -12.81
C ARG A 484 31.13 -6.89 -12.17
N CYS A 485 30.27 -6.87 -11.16
CA CYS A 485 30.07 -5.65 -10.38
C CYS A 485 31.34 -5.40 -9.53
N PRO A 486 31.97 -4.22 -9.61
CA PRO A 486 33.17 -3.92 -8.82
C PRO A 486 32.90 -3.90 -7.31
N PHE A 487 31.63 -3.80 -6.90
CA PHE A 487 31.21 -3.70 -5.50
C PHE A 487 30.65 -5.01 -4.92
N SER A 488 30.59 -6.10 -5.70
CA SER A 488 30.11 -7.41 -5.22
C SER A 488 30.70 -8.57 -6.02
N LYS A 489 31.17 -9.60 -5.31
CA LYS A 489 31.70 -10.84 -5.92
C LYS A 489 30.62 -11.71 -6.58
N GLU A 490 29.36 -11.55 -6.20
CA GLU A 490 28.25 -12.43 -6.63
C GLU A 490 27.38 -11.79 -7.72
N LYS A 491 27.32 -10.46 -7.77
CA LYS A 491 26.43 -9.72 -8.68
C LYS A 491 27.12 -9.29 -9.97
N ARG A 492 26.36 -9.23 -11.06
CA ARG A 492 26.78 -8.63 -12.34
C ARG A 492 26.20 -7.23 -12.50
N LEU A 493 26.68 -6.47 -13.48
CA LEU A 493 26.15 -5.11 -13.73
C LEU A 493 24.66 -5.09 -14.06
N LYS A 494 24.11 -6.14 -14.69
CA LYS A 494 22.65 -6.26 -14.94
C LYS A 494 21.77 -6.33 -13.68
N ASP A 495 22.35 -6.74 -12.56
CA ASP A 495 21.64 -6.89 -11.29
C ASP A 495 21.60 -5.57 -10.49
N VAL A 496 22.46 -4.62 -10.84
CA VAL A 496 22.66 -3.38 -10.09
C VAL A 496 22.41 -2.12 -10.93
N ILE A 497 22.49 -2.19 -12.27
CA ILE A 497 22.23 -1.06 -13.18
C ILE A 497 20.99 -1.35 -14.02
N ARG A 498 20.09 -0.38 -14.12
CA ARG A 498 19.00 -0.35 -15.11
C ARG A 498 19.00 0.98 -15.83
N LEU A 499 18.97 0.94 -17.15
CA LEU A 499 18.69 2.10 -18.00
C LEU A 499 17.18 2.27 -18.11
N VAL A 500 16.73 3.51 -18.20
CA VAL A 500 15.32 3.86 -18.16
C VAL A 500 15.00 4.80 -19.32
N GLY A 501 13.89 4.52 -20.01
CA GLY A 501 13.20 5.48 -20.88
C GLY A 501 11.78 5.69 -20.38
N PHE A 502 11.26 6.91 -20.47
CA PHE A 502 9.92 7.20 -19.98
C PHE A 502 9.18 8.26 -20.78
N PHE A 503 7.84 8.21 -20.67
CA PHE A 503 6.92 9.24 -21.14
C PHE A 503 5.85 9.48 -20.07
N ASP A 504 5.61 10.75 -19.75
CA ASP A 504 4.67 11.19 -18.74
C ASP A 504 3.71 12.23 -19.33
N TYR A 505 2.45 12.20 -18.90
CA TYR A 505 1.44 13.19 -19.25
C TYR A 505 0.55 13.47 -18.04
N GLY A 506 0.14 14.71 -17.84
CA GLY A 506 -0.79 15.08 -16.78
C GLY A 506 -1.66 16.25 -17.17
N ARG A 507 -2.87 16.29 -16.63
CA ARG A 507 -3.82 17.38 -16.82
C ARG A 507 -4.59 17.67 -15.55
N VAL A 508 -4.75 18.95 -15.23
CA VAL A 508 -5.55 19.44 -14.11
C VAL A 508 -6.68 20.35 -14.57
N PHE A 509 -7.73 20.39 -13.77
CA PHE A 509 -8.94 21.16 -13.99
C PHE A 509 -9.28 21.91 -12.70
N LEU A 510 -9.40 23.23 -12.80
CA LEU A 510 -9.84 24.11 -11.72
C LEU A 510 -11.33 24.39 -11.86
N ARG A 511 -12.04 24.28 -10.75
CA ARG A 511 -13.43 24.70 -10.60
C ARG A 511 -13.45 26.16 -10.16
N ASP A 512 -14.37 26.94 -10.75
CA ASP A 512 -14.52 28.38 -10.51
C ASP A 512 -13.17 29.14 -10.55
N PRO A 513 -12.45 29.12 -11.68
CA PRO A 513 -11.16 29.81 -11.79
C PRO A 513 -11.33 31.32 -11.61
N LEU A 514 -10.42 31.93 -10.84
CA LEU A 514 -10.37 33.38 -10.68
C LEU A 514 -9.75 34.05 -11.92
N PRO A 515 -9.97 35.36 -12.15
CA PRO A 515 -9.28 36.08 -13.22
C PRO A 515 -7.76 35.88 -13.17
N GLY A 516 -7.19 35.40 -14.29
CA GLY A 516 -5.77 35.05 -14.40
C GLY A 516 -5.43 33.58 -14.10
N GLU A 517 -6.36 32.78 -13.57
CA GLU A 517 -6.19 31.33 -13.43
C GLU A 517 -6.58 30.59 -14.70
N TYR A 518 -5.82 29.56 -15.05
CA TYR A 518 -6.16 28.67 -16.15
C TYR A 518 -7.19 27.63 -15.71
N LYS A 519 -8.36 27.62 -16.35
CA LYS A 519 -9.43 26.63 -16.06
C LYS A 519 -8.94 25.18 -16.19
N ASN A 520 -8.07 24.91 -17.16
CA ASN A 520 -7.46 23.61 -17.34
C ASN A 520 -6.05 23.76 -17.92
N VAL A 521 -5.13 22.91 -17.49
CA VAL A 521 -3.73 22.91 -17.93
C VAL A 521 -3.26 21.48 -18.08
N GLY A 522 -2.62 21.17 -19.21
CA GLY A 522 -1.98 19.88 -19.47
C GLY A 522 -0.50 20.05 -19.77
N ILE A 523 0.32 19.15 -19.23
CA ILE A 523 1.77 19.11 -19.44
C ILE A 523 2.20 17.68 -19.80
N ALA A 524 3.25 17.56 -20.61
CA ALA A 524 3.81 16.30 -21.04
C ALA A 524 5.33 16.33 -20.94
N GLY A 525 5.93 15.19 -20.63
CA GLY A 525 7.37 15.05 -20.44
C GLY A 525 7.88 13.73 -20.98
N THR A 526 9.10 13.70 -21.48
CA THR A 526 9.78 12.47 -21.90
C THR A 526 11.22 12.50 -21.43
N GLY A 527 11.89 11.36 -21.38
CA GLY A 527 13.30 11.36 -21.01
C GLY A 527 13.89 10.00 -20.76
N CYS A 528 15.08 10.03 -20.18
CA CYS A 528 15.86 8.86 -19.86
C CYS A 528 16.50 8.96 -18.49
N GLY A 529 16.95 7.83 -17.96
CA GLY A 529 17.56 7.79 -16.64
C GLY A 529 18.29 6.48 -16.35
N VAL A 530 18.84 6.42 -15.15
CA VAL A 530 19.56 5.26 -14.62
C VAL A 530 19.04 4.95 -13.22
N ARG A 531 18.91 3.66 -12.90
CA ARG A 531 18.69 3.14 -11.55
C ARG A 531 19.92 2.33 -11.15
N LEU A 532 20.50 2.66 -10.01
CA LEU A 532 21.65 1.98 -9.44
C LEU A 532 21.22 1.38 -8.11
N ARG A 533 21.21 0.05 -7.99
CA ARG A 533 20.97 -0.68 -6.74
C ARG A 533 22.24 -1.38 -6.31
N LEU A 534 23.12 -0.63 -5.66
CA LEU A 534 24.43 -1.10 -5.27
C LEU A 534 24.34 -1.99 -4.01
N PRO A 535 25.32 -2.89 -3.83
CA PRO A 535 25.48 -3.65 -2.58
C PRO A 535 25.55 -2.73 -1.34
N LEU A 536 25.37 -3.31 -0.15
CA LEU A 536 25.38 -2.60 1.13
C LEU A 536 24.23 -1.58 1.29
N GLY A 537 23.13 -1.72 0.56
CA GLY A 537 21.91 -0.92 0.76
C GLY A 537 22.02 0.51 0.25
N PHE A 538 22.72 0.74 -0.86
CA PHE A 538 22.79 2.03 -1.53
C PHE A 538 21.96 2.00 -2.82
N ASP A 539 20.91 2.81 -2.88
CA ASP A 539 20.06 2.96 -4.05
C ASP A 539 20.17 4.39 -4.58
N CYS A 540 20.41 4.54 -5.89
CA CYS A 540 20.48 5.83 -6.56
C CYS A 540 19.61 5.83 -7.81
N LYS A 541 18.93 6.94 -8.02
CA LYS A 541 18.08 7.22 -9.17
C LYS A 541 18.52 8.56 -9.77
N VAL A 542 18.76 8.56 -11.08
CA VAL A 542 19.03 9.77 -11.86
C VAL A 542 18.12 9.75 -13.08
N ASP A 543 17.32 10.80 -13.28
CA ASP A 543 16.47 11.00 -14.46
C ASP A 543 16.79 12.35 -15.10
N VAL A 544 16.77 12.42 -16.43
CA VAL A 544 16.77 13.65 -17.21
C VAL A 544 15.45 13.71 -17.96
N GLY A 545 14.59 14.66 -17.60
CA GLY A 545 13.30 14.90 -18.22
C GLY A 545 13.32 16.14 -19.13
N PHE A 546 12.67 16.01 -20.28
CA PHE A 546 12.48 17.06 -21.26
C PHE A 546 10.98 17.37 -21.35
N PRO A 547 10.56 18.61 -21.07
CA PRO A 547 9.17 19.03 -21.30
C PRO A 547 8.87 18.98 -22.80
N VAL A 548 7.72 18.42 -23.16
CA VAL A 548 7.25 18.31 -24.54
C VAL A 548 5.82 18.84 -24.66
N GLY A 549 5.44 19.27 -25.87
CA GLY A 549 4.15 19.92 -26.13
C GLY A 549 4.21 21.45 -26.05
N GLY A 550 3.04 22.10 -25.99
CA GLY A 550 2.92 23.56 -26.10
C GLY A 550 3.10 24.34 -24.80
N VAL A 551 2.93 23.70 -23.63
CA VAL A 551 3.04 24.37 -22.32
C VAL A 551 4.50 24.33 -21.86
N ARG A 552 5.09 25.51 -21.68
CA ARG A 552 6.49 25.64 -21.21
C ARG A 552 6.54 25.60 -19.69
N PRO A 553 7.61 25.01 -19.10
CA PRO A 553 7.84 25.10 -17.66
C PRO A 553 7.98 26.56 -17.20
N SER A 554 7.50 26.86 -15.99
CA SER A 554 7.69 28.17 -15.37
C SER A 554 9.17 28.53 -15.22
N LYS A 555 9.46 29.83 -15.08
CA LYS A 555 10.85 30.30 -14.90
C LYS A 555 11.50 29.60 -13.71
N GLY A 556 12.66 28.99 -13.95
CA GLY A 556 13.43 28.23 -12.95
C GLY A 556 13.05 26.76 -12.83
N SER A 557 11.91 26.34 -13.40
CA SER A 557 11.37 24.97 -13.34
C SER A 557 12.22 23.95 -14.14
N ALA A 558 12.80 24.41 -15.24
CA ALA A 558 13.76 23.66 -16.04
C ALA A 558 14.95 24.56 -16.45
N ASN A 559 16.09 23.96 -16.76
CA ASN A 559 17.29 24.70 -17.16
C ASN A 559 17.04 25.39 -18.51
N GLY A 560 16.76 26.69 -18.47
CA GLY A 560 16.32 27.47 -19.65
C GLY A 560 15.05 26.92 -20.31
N SER A 561 14.15 26.30 -19.54
CA SER A 561 12.93 25.63 -20.05
C SER A 561 13.18 24.39 -20.95
N LYS A 562 14.42 23.88 -21.04
CA LYS A 562 14.79 22.79 -21.95
C LYS A 562 14.81 21.40 -21.31
N TYR A 563 15.30 21.27 -20.08
CA TYR A 563 15.38 19.99 -19.38
C TYR A 563 15.46 20.15 -17.87
N ARG A 564 15.14 19.08 -17.12
CA ARG A 564 15.31 18.98 -15.67
C ARG A 564 15.99 17.66 -15.31
N VAL A 565 17.04 17.74 -14.52
CA VAL A 565 17.68 16.57 -13.90
C VAL A 565 17.06 16.34 -12.54
N TYR A 566 16.78 15.08 -12.21
CA TYR A 566 16.30 14.62 -10.92
C TYR A 566 17.28 13.58 -10.37
N VAL A 567 17.71 13.76 -9.13
CA VAL A 567 18.60 12.86 -8.41
C VAL A 567 17.95 12.47 -7.10
N GLN A 568 17.97 11.18 -6.78
CA GLN A 568 17.67 10.65 -5.47
C GLN A 568 18.72 9.61 -5.08
N VAL A 569 19.15 9.67 -3.82
CA VAL A 569 20.08 8.71 -3.23
C VAL A 569 19.50 8.26 -1.89
N VAL A 570 19.54 6.96 -1.63
CA VAL A 570 19.04 6.36 -0.38
C VAL A 570 20.09 5.39 0.12
N LYS A 571 20.44 5.50 1.40
CA LYS A 571 21.37 4.61 2.09
C LYS A 571 20.67 4.00 3.29
N LYS A 572 20.52 2.68 3.29
CA LYS A 572 20.23 1.91 4.50
C LYS A 572 21.52 1.73 5.30
N LEU A 573 21.51 2.12 6.57
CA LEU A 573 22.66 2.03 7.46
C LEU A 573 22.65 0.74 8.28
N PHE A 574 21.52 0.40 8.90
CA PHE A 574 21.29 -0.88 9.57
C PHE A 574 19.82 -1.28 9.44
#